data_AF-A0A9D1AV61-F1
#
_entry.id   AF-A0A9D1AV61-F1
#
_cell.length_a   1.000
_cell.length_b   1.000
_cell.length_c   1.000
_cell.angle_alpha   90.00
_cell.angle_beta   90.00
_cell.angle_gamma   90.00
#
_symmetry.space_group_name_H-M   'P 1'
#
loop_
_entity.id
_entity.type
_entity.pdbx_description
1 polymer ?
#
loop_
_entity_poly.entity_id
_entity_poly.type
_entity_poly.pdbx_seq_one_letter_code
_entity_poly.pdbx_strand_id
1 'polypeptide(L)'
;MQLVVDRIETLQPPTIRLARIGAVIGAGFRPVLAAQVAGIGIDDCWGRIERLVRANLIERLPGERVHFVHDRVREAMIAGLDDVQRRDLHQAVAEALEASPDEDTNHVFVVAQHYARGHTERNPPRVLETSTAAGLQALDGYANQDAYGWLKNALDTVEGLWIDEAGLASLREALGIAATRIGCLSEAYIQLESGSWGPSVASC
;
A
#
# COMPACT_ATOMS: atom_id res chain seq x y z
N MET A 1 26.05 -7.58 13.75
CA MET A 1 25.25 -6.60 12.98
C MET A 1 26.08 -5.76 12.01
N GLN A 2 27.41 -5.90 11.97
CA GLN A 2 28.31 -5.14 11.07
C GLN A 2 28.16 -5.53 9.58
N LEU A 3 28.10 -6.84 9.28
CA LEU A 3 28.26 -7.38 7.93
C LEU A 3 27.25 -6.90 6.86
N VAL A 4 26.02 -6.56 7.24
CA VAL A 4 25.02 -6.06 6.27
C VAL A 4 25.29 -4.60 5.92
N VAL A 5 25.65 -3.79 6.92
CA VAL A 5 25.98 -2.36 6.73
C VAL A 5 27.24 -2.22 5.88
N ASP A 6 28.28 -3.00 6.17
CA ASP A 6 29.55 -2.99 5.43
C ASP A 6 29.34 -3.28 3.93
N ARG A 7 28.43 -4.20 3.58
CA ARG A 7 28.10 -4.51 2.17
C ARG A 7 27.38 -3.35 1.49
N ILE A 8 26.49 -2.67 2.21
CA ILE A 8 25.74 -1.52 1.68
C ILE A 8 26.67 -0.34 1.42
N GLU A 9 27.65 -0.09 2.29
CA GLU A 9 28.61 1.01 2.15
C GLU A 9 29.51 0.88 0.91
N THR A 10 29.74 -0.35 0.42
CA THR A 10 30.49 -0.58 -0.83
C THR A 10 29.70 -0.31 -2.11
N LEU A 11 28.38 -0.09 -2.00
CA LEU A 11 27.52 0.14 -3.15
C LEU A 11 27.49 1.61 -3.54
N GLN A 12 27.46 1.86 -4.85
CA GLN A 12 27.25 3.21 -5.36
C GLN A 12 25.86 3.73 -4.99
N PRO A 13 25.69 5.03 -4.67
CA PRO A 13 24.40 5.61 -4.27
C PRO A 13 23.21 5.29 -5.21
N PRO A 14 23.37 5.24 -6.55
CA PRO A 14 22.28 4.87 -7.44
C PRO A 14 21.82 3.41 -7.30
N THR A 15 22.72 2.50 -6.88
CA THR A 15 22.38 1.08 -6.60
C THR A 15 21.65 0.96 -5.27
N ILE A 16 22.08 1.71 -4.25
CA ILE A 16 21.38 1.80 -2.96
C ILE A 16 19.97 2.33 -3.15
N ARG A 17 19.78 3.37 -3.97
CA ARG A 17 18.45 3.91 -4.30
C ARG A 17 17.53 2.85 -4.89
N LEU A 18 18.02 2.03 -5.83
CA LEU A 18 17.22 0.95 -6.42
C LEU A 18 16.87 -0.12 -5.37
N ALA A 19 17.80 -0.48 -4.49
CA ALA A 19 17.53 -1.41 -3.40
C ALA A 19 16.47 -0.88 -2.43
N ARG A 20 16.51 0.41 -2.11
CA ARG A 20 15.48 1.07 -1.27
C ARG A 20 14.11 1.05 -1.91
N ILE A 21 14.02 1.31 -3.22
CA ILE A 21 12.78 1.18 -4.00
C ILE A 21 12.25 -0.26 -3.91
N GLY A 22 13.10 -1.25 -4.20
CA GLY A 22 12.75 -2.66 -4.09
C GLY A 22 12.27 -3.04 -2.69
N ALA A 23 12.92 -2.51 -1.65
CA ALA A 23 12.55 -2.74 -0.26
C ALA A 23 11.17 -2.17 0.08
N VAL A 24 10.82 -0.99 -0.43
CA VAL A 24 9.49 -0.41 -0.27
C VAL A 24 8.43 -1.24 -1.01
N ILE A 25 8.72 -1.71 -2.24
CA ILE A 25 7.82 -2.59 -3.00
C ILE A 25 7.50 -3.88 -2.22
N GLY A 26 8.51 -4.55 -1.67
CA GLY A 26 8.28 -5.79 -0.91
C GLY A 26 9.54 -6.62 -0.67
N ALA A 27 9.36 -7.80 -0.06
CA ALA A 27 10.45 -8.76 0.14
C ALA A 27 10.93 -9.35 -1.21
N GLY A 28 10.02 -9.53 -2.16
CA GLY A 28 10.34 -9.83 -3.55
C GLY A 28 9.58 -8.92 -4.50
N PHE A 29 10.19 -8.62 -5.64
CA PHE A 29 9.63 -7.69 -6.62
C PHE A 29 10.08 -8.00 -8.05
N ARG A 30 9.36 -7.46 -9.02
CA ARG A 30 9.73 -7.48 -10.44
C ARG A 30 10.65 -6.29 -10.73
N PRO A 31 11.84 -6.47 -11.33
CA PRO A 31 12.73 -5.37 -11.66
C PRO A 31 12.10 -4.30 -12.55
N VAL A 32 11.13 -4.66 -13.40
CA VAL A 32 10.40 -3.71 -14.25
C VAL A 32 9.67 -2.63 -13.42
N LEU A 33 9.04 -3.02 -12.30
CA LEU A 33 8.35 -2.09 -11.41
C LEU A 33 9.35 -1.18 -10.69
N ALA A 34 10.47 -1.74 -10.22
CA ALA A 34 11.52 -0.95 -9.60
C ALA A 34 12.17 0.04 -10.59
N ALA A 35 12.33 -0.34 -11.86
CA ALA A 35 12.83 0.54 -12.92
C ALA A 35 11.88 1.70 -13.21
N GLN A 36 10.58 1.41 -13.31
CA GLN A 36 9.52 2.42 -13.51
C GLN A 36 9.51 3.44 -12.37
N VAL A 37 9.48 2.98 -11.11
CA VAL A 37 9.53 3.87 -9.93
C VAL A 37 10.85 4.64 -9.85
N ALA A 38 11.96 4.01 -10.26
CA ALA A 38 13.26 4.67 -10.29
C ALA A 38 13.40 5.71 -11.41
N GLY A 39 12.57 5.65 -12.45
CA GLY A 39 12.68 6.47 -13.66
C GLY A 39 13.89 6.12 -14.52
N ILE A 40 14.28 4.83 -14.58
CA ILE A 40 15.45 4.37 -15.33
C ILE A 40 15.09 3.28 -16.34
N GLY A 41 15.96 3.10 -17.36
CA GLY A 41 15.82 2.01 -18.32
C GLY A 41 16.00 0.63 -17.68
N ILE A 42 15.37 -0.39 -18.28
CA ILE A 42 15.41 -1.76 -17.74
C ILE A 42 16.82 -2.36 -17.73
N ASP A 43 17.67 -2.03 -18.70
CA ASP A 43 19.06 -2.50 -18.76
C ASP A 43 19.90 -1.92 -17.60
N ASP A 44 19.74 -0.61 -17.32
CA ASP A 44 20.38 0.04 -16.18
C ASP A 44 19.91 -0.55 -14.85
N CYS A 45 18.62 -0.88 -14.76
CA CYS A 45 18.05 -1.57 -13.60
C CYS A 45 18.71 -2.94 -13.42
N TRP A 46 18.78 -3.77 -14.46
CA TRP A 46 19.42 -5.08 -14.39
C TRP A 46 20.90 -5.00 -14.02
N GLY A 47 21.64 -4.03 -14.55
CA GLY A 47 23.02 -3.80 -14.15
C GLY A 47 23.18 -3.52 -12.66
N ARG A 48 22.23 -2.81 -12.04
CA ARG A 48 22.23 -2.54 -10.59
C ARG A 48 21.79 -3.76 -9.78
N ILE A 49 20.77 -4.49 -10.25
CA ILE A 49 20.36 -5.78 -9.67
C ILE A 49 21.54 -6.75 -9.63
N GLU A 50 22.34 -6.86 -10.68
CA GLU A 50 23.54 -7.69 -10.67
C GLU A 50 24.56 -7.30 -9.60
N ARG A 51 24.74 -6.01 -9.33
CA ARG A 51 25.62 -5.55 -8.25
C ARG A 51 25.06 -5.97 -6.87
N LEU A 52 23.75 -5.86 -6.68
CA LEU A 52 23.08 -6.32 -5.45
C LEU A 52 23.17 -7.84 -5.26
N VAL A 53 23.08 -8.61 -6.35
CA VAL A 53 23.28 -10.08 -6.34
C VAL A 53 24.74 -10.41 -6.00
N ARG A 54 25.72 -9.76 -6.63
CA ARG A 54 27.16 -9.97 -6.31
C ARG A 54 27.48 -9.61 -4.85
N ALA A 55 26.79 -8.62 -4.29
CA ALA A 55 26.91 -8.26 -2.87
C ALA A 55 26.13 -9.19 -1.92
N ASN A 56 25.45 -10.22 -2.44
CA ASN A 56 24.62 -11.17 -1.69
C ASN A 56 23.58 -10.45 -0.82
N LEU A 57 22.88 -9.47 -1.41
CA LEU A 57 21.78 -8.73 -0.78
C LEU A 57 20.41 -9.15 -1.34
N ILE A 58 20.39 -9.52 -2.62
CA ILE A 58 19.22 -10.08 -3.29
C ILE A 58 19.61 -11.31 -4.09
N GLU A 59 18.65 -12.17 -4.36
CA GLU A 59 18.76 -13.32 -5.24
C GLU A 59 17.75 -13.23 -6.39
N ARG A 60 18.04 -13.94 -7.48
CA ARG A 60 17.13 -14.04 -8.63
C ARG A 60 16.23 -15.26 -8.45
N LEU A 61 14.95 -15.08 -8.76
CA LEU A 61 13.94 -16.12 -8.79
C LEU A 61 13.47 -16.34 -10.25
N PRO A 62 12.85 -17.49 -10.55
CA PRO A 62 12.18 -17.71 -11.84
C PRO A 62 11.15 -16.61 -12.16
N GLY A 63 10.92 -16.35 -13.44
CA GLY A 63 9.90 -15.39 -13.89
C GLY A 63 10.27 -13.92 -13.71
N GLU A 64 11.54 -13.57 -13.90
CA GLU A 64 12.05 -12.19 -13.78
C GLU A 64 11.73 -11.53 -12.44
N ARG A 65 11.83 -12.32 -11.36
CA ARG A 65 11.64 -11.84 -9.99
C ARG A 65 12.97 -11.83 -9.25
N VAL A 66 13.06 -10.93 -8.29
CA VAL A 66 14.17 -10.89 -7.34
C VAL A 66 13.62 -10.86 -5.92
N HIS A 67 14.41 -11.32 -4.97
CA HIS A 67 14.04 -11.37 -3.55
C HIS A 67 15.22 -10.95 -2.68
N PHE A 68 14.95 -10.26 -1.57
CA PHE A 68 15.98 -10.00 -0.57
C PHE A 68 16.37 -11.30 0.12
N VAL A 69 17.67 -11.58 0.20
CA VAL A 69 18.13 -12.85 0.81
C VAL A 69 17.69 -13.01 2.27
N HIS A 70 17.51 -11.89 2.98
CA HIS A 70 17.02 -11.83 4.35
C HIS A 70 16.16 -10.58 4.58
N ASP A 71 15.11 -10.72 5.39
CA ASP A 71 14.25 -9.59 5.80
C ASP A 71 15.05 -8.45 6.44
N ARG A 72 16.08 -8.77 7.21
CA ARG A 72 16.98 -7.77 7.82
C ARG A 72 17.67 -6.87 6.81
N VAL A 73 17.98 -7.36 5.60
CA VAL A 73 18.58 -6.53 4.54
C VAL A 73 17.55 -5.53 4.04
N ARG A 74 16.32 -5.98 3.81
CA ARG A 74 15.20 -5.12 3.43
C ARG A 74 14.92 -4.07 4.50
N GLU A 75 14.84 -4.48 5.77
CA GLU A 75 14.67 -3.57 6.91
C GLU A 75 15.77 -2.52 6.99
N ALA A 76 17.03 -2.90 6.77
CA ALA A 76 18.15 -1.95 6.74
C ALA A 76 18.02 -0.91 5.60
N MET A 77 17.53 -1.32 4.43
CA MET A 77 17.26 -0.40 3.32
C MET A 77 16.15 0.60 3.69
N ILE A 78 15.08 0.13 4.32
CA ILE A 78 13.97 0.98 4.77
C ILE A 78 14.42 1.90 5.91
N ALA A 79 15.20 1.39 6.87
CA ALA A 79 15.75 2.15 7.99
C ALA A 79 16.61 3.34 7.55
N GLY A 80 17.27 3.23 6.38
CA GLY A 80 18.05 4.31 5.78
C GLY A 80 17.24 5.40 5.07
N LEU A 81 15.91 5.28 5.02
CA LEU A 81 14.99 6.30 4.52
C LEU A 81 14.37 7.06 5.68
N ASP A 82 14.32 8.39 5.58
CA ASP A 82 13.47 9.21 6.46
C ASP A 82 11.98 9.07 6.10
N ASP A 83 11.10 9.61 6.94
CA ASP A 83 9.66 9.46 6.77
C ASP A 83 9.13 10.10 5.49
N VAL A 84 9.74 11.20 5.02
CA VAL A 84 9.35 11.86 3.77
C VAL A 84 9.73 10.98 2.59
N GLN A 85 10.98 10.50 2.55
CA GLN A 85 11.46 9.61 1.50
C GLN A 85 10.66 8.30 1.45
N ARG A 86 10.24 7.76 2.61
CA ARG A 86 9.38 6.57 2.65
C ARG A 86 8.02 6.84 2.04
N ARG A 87 7.36 7.96 2.41
CA ARG A 87 6.07 8.35 1.83
C ARG A 87 6.17 8.62 0.33
N ASP A 88 7.20 9.32 -0.12
CA ASP A 88 7.48 9.55 -1.54
C ASP A 88 7.58 8.24 -2.32
N LEU A 89 8.33 7.26 -1.79
CA LEU A 89 8.46 5.96 -2.43
C LEU A 89 7.17 5.15 -2.39
N HIS A 90 6.43 5.16 -1.28
CA HIS A 90 5.13 4.48 -1.22
C HIS A 90 4.16 5.07 -2.23
N GLN A 91 4.10 6.40 -2.35
CA GLN A 91 3.28 7.10 -3.34
C GLN A 91 3.68 6.73 -4.77
N ALA A 92 4.98 6.77 -5.10
CA ALA A 92 5.47 6.43 -6.43
C ALA A 92 5.23 4.96 -6.80
N VAL A 93 5.34 4.05 -5.84
CA VAL A 93 4.99 2.63 -6.04
C VAL A 93 3.50 2.46 -6.29
N ALA A 94 2.64 3.15 -5.55
CA ALA A 94 1.19 3.10 -5.75
C ALA A 94 0.84 3.52 -7.20
N GLU A 95 1.32 4.69 -7.62
CA GLU A 95 1.09 5.24 -8.96
C GLU A 95 1.63 4.31 -10.07
N ALA A 96 2.78 3.67 -9.85
CA ALA A 96 3.36 2.73 -10.81
C ALA A 96 2.55 1.43 -10.93
N LEU A 97 2.05 0.90 -9.81
CA LEU A 97 1.19 -0.29 -9.80
C LEU A 97 -0.12 -0.04 -10.53
N GLU A 98 -0.73 1.13 -10.37
CA GLU A 98 -1.98 1.47 -11.06
C GLU A 98 -1.81 1.66 -12.56
N ALA A 99 -0.66 2.20 -12.99
CA ALA A 99 -0.35 2.35 -14.40
C ALA A 99 -0.11 1.00 -15.11
N SER A 100 0.07 -0.09 -14.37
CA SER A 100 0.26 -1.44 -14.91
C SER A 100 -0.41 -2.48 -14.01
N PRO A 101 -1.75 -2.58 -14.06
CA PRO A 101 -2.50 -3.51 -13.23
C PRO A 101 -2.07 -4.96 -13.46
N ASP A 102 -1.95 -5.70 -12.36
CA ASP A 102 -1.73 -7.15 -12.40
C ASP A 102 -3.09 -7.86 -12.29
N GLU A 103 -3.23 -9.06 -12.85
CA GLU A 103 -4.44 -9.88 -12.73
C GLU A 103 -4.55 -10.58 -11.36
N ASP A 104 -3.51 -10.45 -10.52
CA ASP A 104 -3.50 -10.95 -9.15
C ASP A 104 -4.61 -10.31 -8.31
N THR A 105 -5.45 -11.14 -7.69
CA THR A 105 -6.51 -10.69 -6.76
C THR A 105 -5.93 -9.85 -5.62
N ASN A 106 -4.68 -10.05 -5.21
CA ASN A 106 -4.05 -9.24 -4.17
C ASN A 106 -3.66 -7.82 -4.62
N HIS A 107 -3.71 -7.53 -5.92
CA HIS A 107 -3.28 -6.25 -6.47
C HIS A 107 -3.97 -5.05 -5.80
N VAL A 108 -5.29 -5.14 -5.56
CA VAL A 108 -6.05 -4.06 -4.88
C VAL A 108 -5.52 -3.77 -3.48
N PHE A 109 -5.17 -4.80 -2.70
CA PHE A 109 -4.65 -4.64 -1.34
C PHE A 109 -3.26 -4.00 -1.35
N VAL A 110 -2.42 -4.39 -2.32
CA VAL A 110 -1.08 -3.84 -2.46
C VAL A 110 -1.16 -2.35 -2.84
N VAL A 111 -1.99 -1.99 -3.82
CA VAL A 111 -2.21 -0.60 -4.22
C VAL A 111 -2.74 0.24 -3.05
N ALA A 112 -3.80 -0.22 -2.36
CA ALA A 112 -4.37 0.48 -1.22
C ALA A 112 -3.34 0.68 -0.08
N GLN A 113 -2.53 -0.34 0.20
CA GLN A 113 -1.47 -0.24 1.21
C GLN A 113 -0.42 0.82 0.85
N HIS A 114 -0.03 0.91 -0.43
CA HIS A 114 0.93 1.90 -0.87
C HIS A 114 0.37 3.32 -0.86
N TYR A 115 -0.89 3.53 -1.24
CA TYR A 115 -1.54 4.83 -1.08
C TYR A 115 -1.68 5.24 0.39
N ALA A 116 -2.12 4.33 1.26
CA ALA A 116 -2.29 4.61 2.69
C ALA A 116 -0.96 4.93 3.42
N ARG A 117 0.17 4.43 2.90
CA ARG A 117 1.52 4.73 3.42
C ARG A 117 2.25 5.84 2.66
N GLY A 118 1.64 6.35 1.59
CA GLY A 118 2.18 7.41 0.75
C GLY A 118 1.85 8.79 1.30
N HIS A 119 1.61 9.73 0.38
CA HIS A 119 1.14 11.07 0.68
C HIS A 119 -0.38 11.12 0.54
N THR A 120 -1.10 10.72 1.59
CA THR A 120 -2.56 10.63 1.56
C THR A 120 -3.23 11.96 1.21
N GLU A 121 -2.60 13.07 1.59
CA GLU A 121 -3.01 14.45 1.30
C GLU A 121 -2.84 14.85 -0.18
N ARG A 122 -2.00 14.15 -0.95
CA ARG A 122 -1.71 14.48 -2.35
C ARG A 122 -2.86 14.08 -3.27
N ASN A 123 -3.51 12.95 -2.97
CA ASN A 123 -4.68 12.48 -3.71
C ASN A 123 -5.66 11.75 -2.77
N PRO A 124 -6.34 12.46 -1.86
CA PRO A 124 -7.30 11.85 -0.94
C PRO A 124 -8.42 11.06 -1.64
N PRO A 125 -8.97 11.49 -2.81
CA PRO A 125 -9.93 10.67 -3.55
C PRO A 125 -9.40 9.28 -3.90
N ARG A 126 -8.13 9.15 -4.28
CA ARG A 126 -7.56 7.84 -4.63
C ARG A 126 -7.32 6.95 -3.41
N VAL A 127 -6.96 7.53 -2.27
CA VAL A 127 -6.88 6.79 -0.99
C VAL A 127 -8.27 6.26 -0.62
N LEU A 128 -9.30 7.09 -0.71
CA LEU A 128 -10.70 6.69 -0.48
C LEU A 128 -11.11 5.54 -1.40
N GLU A 129 -10.90 5.67 -2.70
CA GLU A 129 -11.27 4.66 -3.70
C GLU A 129 -10.55 3.32 -3.47
N THR A 130 -9.23 3.36 -3.32
CA THR A 130 -8.42 2.14 -3.19
C THR A 130 -8.63 1.44 -1.84
N SER A 131 -8.73 2.20 -0.74
CA SER A 131 -9.10 1.65 0.57
C SER A 131 -10.52 1.07 0.58
N THR A 132 -11.48 1.72 -0.10
CA THR A 132 -12.85 1.17 -0.23
C THR A 132 -12.84 -0.15 -1.01
N ALA A 133 -12.16 -0.19 -2.16
CA ALA A 133 -12.06 -1.40 -2.97
C ALA A 133 -11.39 -2.56 -2.22
N ALA A 134 -10.28 -2.30 -1.51
CA ALA A 134 -9.63 -3.28 -0.64
C ALA A 134 -10.57 -3.75 0.48
N GLY A 135 -11.30 -2.83 1.12
CA GLY A 135 -12.26 -3.14 2.17
C GLY A 135 -13.39 -4.07 1.71
N LEU A 136 -13.98 -3.77 0.57
CA LEU A 136 -15.03 -4.60 -0.03
C LEU A 136 -14.52 -5.98 -0.43
N GLN A 137 -13.33 -6.06 -1.04
CA GLN A 137 -12.73 -7.35 -1.38
C GLN A 137 -12.41 -8.20 -0.14
N ALA A 138 -11.95 -7.57 0.95
CA ALA A 138 -11.74 -8.27 2.22
C ALA A 138 -13.06 -8.76 2.85
N LEU A 139 -14.16 -8.01 2.71
CA LEU A 139 -15.49 -8.44 3.15
C LEU A 139 -15.96 -9.69 2.40
N ASP A 140 -15.79 -9.70 1.08
CA ASP A 140 -16.13 -10.83 0.22
C ASP A 140 -15.29 -12.07 0.55
N GLY A 141 -14.02 -11.86 0.91
CA GLY A 141 -13.10 -12.90 1.39
C GLY A 141 -13.27 -13.29 2.86
N TYR A 142 -14.25 -12.72 3.59
CA TYR A 142 -14.45 -12.90 5.04
C TYR A 142 -13.26 -12.53 5.93
N ALA A 143 -12.31 -11.75 5.41
CA ALA A 143 -11.21 -11.16 6.16
C ALA A 143 -11.69 -9.92 6.94
N ASN A 144 -12.65 -10.12 7.85
CA ASN A 144 -13.45 -9.03 8.44
C ASN A 144 -12.60 -8.01 9.22
N GLN A 145 -11.50 -8.44 9.85
CA GLN A 145 -10.57 -7.55 10.54
C GLN A 145 -9.86 -6.60 9.56
N ASP A 146 -9.39 -7.14 8.44
CA ASP A 146 -8.73 -6.35 7.39
C ASP A 146 -9.73 -5.43 6.70
N ALA A 147 -10.92 -5.95 6.38
CA ALA A 147 -12.03 -5.18 5.84
C ALA A 147 -12.35 -3.95 6.69
N TYR A 148 -12.49 -4.15 8.00
CA TYR A 148 -12.73 -3.06 8.94
C TYR A 148 -11.62 -2.01 8.88
N GLY A 149 -10.35 -2.43 8.89
CA GLY A 149 -9.20 -1.50 8.81
C GLY A 149 -9.20 -0.67 7.52
N TRP A 150 -9.46 -1.29 6.37
CA TRP A 150 -9.53 -0.61 5.08
C TRP A 150 -10.71 0.35 4.97
N LEU A 151 -11.91 -0.09 5.37
CA LEU A 151 -13.12 0.73 5.31
C LEU A 151 -13.07 1.90 6.29
N LYS A 152 -12.44 1.70 7.46
CA LYS A 152 -12.20 2.79 8.42
C LYS A 152 -11.24 3.83 7.85
N ASN A 153 -10.15 3.41 7.23
CA ASN A 153 -9.21 4.31 6.53
C ASN A 153 -9.92 5.11 5.42
N ALA A 154 -10.74 4.44 4.61
CA ALA A 154 -11.56 5.10 3.60
C ALA A 154 -12.49 6.16 4.22
N LEU A 155 -13.22 5.83 5.29
CA LEU A 155 -14.13 6.77 5.96
C LEU A 155 -13.40 7.98 6.56
N ASP A 156 -12.23 7.76 7.16
CA ASP A 156 -11.42 8.84 7.75
C ASP A 156 -10.87 9.80 6.68
N THR A 157 -10.73 9.34 5.43
CA THR A 157 -10.29 10.15 4.29
C THR A 157 -11.40 11.05 3.73
N VAL A 158 -12.67 10.79 4.05
CA VAL A 158 -13.81 11.57 3.55
C VAL A 158 -13.80 13.02 4.06
N GLU A 159 -13.14 13.30 5.18
CA GLU A 159 -13.07 14.65 5.72
C GLU A 159 -12.43 15.63 4.71
N GLY A 160 -13.23 16.58 4.21
CA GLY A 160 -12.78 17.57 3.20
C GLY A 160 -12.96 17.13 1.75
N LEU A 161 -13.51 15.94 1.50
CA LEU A 161 -13.88 15.46 0.16
C LEU A 161 -15.37 15.60 -0.12
N TRP A 162 -15.68 15.81 -1.40
CA TRP A 162 -17.05 15.64 -1.88
C TRP A 162 -17.30 14.16 -2.18
N ILE A 163 -18.23 13.58 -1.45
CA ILE A 163 -18.84 12.27 -1.71
C ILE A 163 -20.35 12.49 -1.70
N ASP A 164 -21.07 11.83 -2.60
CA ASP A 164 -22.52 11.90 -2.57
C ASP A 164 -23.10 11.09 -1.40
N GLU A 165 -24.36 11.38 -1.05
CA GLU A 165 -25.02 10.75 0.10
C GLU A 165 -25.09 9.22 -0.05
N ALA A 166 -25.31 8.74 -1.29
CA ALA A 166 -25.37 7.32 -1.61
C ALA A 166 -24.01 6.61 -1.41
N GLY A 167 -22.92 7.23 -1.86
CA GLY A 167 -21.57 6.71 -1.68
C GLY A 167 -21.16 6.66 -0.22
N LEU A 168 -21.48 7.72 0.55
CA LEU A 168 -21.21 7.75 1.99
C LEU A 168 -22.03 6.70 2.74
N ALA A 169 -23.32 6.54 2.41
CA ALA A 169 -24.17 5.51 3.00
C ALA A 169 -23.63 4.10 2.71
N SER A 170 -23.22 3.83 1.46
CA SER A 170 -22.65 2.53 1.06
C SER A 170 -21.35 2.22 1.81
N LEU A 171 -20.46 3.21 1.97
CA LEU A 171 -19.21 3.04 2.72
C LEU A 171 -19.48 2.77 4.20
N ARG A 172 -20.42 3.50 4.82
CA ARG A 172 -20.83 3.29 6.21
C ARG A 172 -21.47 1.94 6.43
N GLU A 173 -22.33 1.49 5.50
CA GLU A 173 -22.95 0.17 5.56
C GLU A 173 -21.88 -0.93 5.53
N ALA A 174 -20.94 -0.87 4.58
CA ALA A 174 -19.85 -1.82 4.50
C ALA A 174 -19.02 -1.85 5.80
N LEU A 175 -18.67 -0.68 6.35
CA LEU A 175 -17.94 -0.59 7.62
C LEU A 175 -18.76 -1.17 8.79
N GLY A 176 -20.07 -0.91 8.83
CA GLY A 176 -20.99 -1.46 9.83
C GLY A 176 -21.09 -2.99 9.79
N ILE A 177 -21.11 -3.57 8.58
CA ILE A 177 -21.05 -5.03 8.38
C ILE A 177 -19.72 -5.58 8.90
N ALA A 178 -18.59 -4.97 8.54
CA ALA A 178 -17.28 -5.39 9.02
C ALA A 178 -17.19 -5.33 10.55
N ALA A 179 -17.61 -4.21 11.15
CA ALA A 179 -17.63 -3.98 12.59
C ALA A 179 -18.51 -5.00 13.33
N THR A 180 -19.68 -5.34 12.79
CA THR A 180 -20.57 -6.38 13.35
C THR A 180 -19.87 -7.73 13.39
N ARG A 181 -19.18 -8.11 12.31
CA ARG A 181 -18.52 -9.41 12.18
C ARG A 181 -17.28 -9.58 13.06
N ILE A 182 -16.68 -8.47 13.52
CA ILE A 182 -15.56 -8.49 14.48
C ILE A 182 -16.00 -8.21 15.93
N GLY A 183 -17.30 -8.03 16.19
CA GLY A 183 -17.84 -7.80 17.54
C GLY A 183 -17.76 -6.35 18.05
N CYS A 184 -17.42 -5.37 17.19
CA CYS A 184 -17.41 -3.94 17.52
C CYS A 184 -18.82 -3.33 17.41
N LEU A 185 -19.75 -3.81 18.25
CA LEU A 185 -21.19 -3.53 18.13
C LEU A 185 -21.57 -2.05 18.28
N SER A 186 -20.87 -1.30 19.15
CA SER A 186 -21.12 0.15 19.32
C SER A 186 -20.79 0.94 18.06
N GLU A 187 -19.71 0.56 17.37
CA GLU A 187 -19.29 1.20 16.13
C GLU A 187 -20.16 0.77 14.96
N ALA A 188 -20.53 -0.51 14.89
CA ALA A 188 -21.48 -1.01 13.90
C ALA A 188 -22.81 -0.24 13.94
N TYR A 189 -23.34 0.00 15.14
CA TYR A 189 -24.58 0.75 15.34
C TYR A 189 -24.48 2.18 14.80
N ILE A 190 -23.41 2.91 15.15
CA ILE A 190 -23.19 4.29 14.69
C ILE A 190 -23.19 4.36 13.15
N GLN A 191 -22.48 3.44 12.49
CA GLN A 191 -22.34 3.51 11.04
C GLN A 191 -23.64 3.13 10.31
N LEU A 192 -24.35 2.11 10.77
CA LEU A 192 -25.61 1.66 10.15
C LEU A 192 -26.75 2.67 10.35
N GLU A 193 -26.88 3.28 11.53
CA GLU A 193 -27.91 4.29 11.75
C GLU A 193 -27.61 5.58 10.98
N SER A 194 -26.34 6.00 10.91
CA SER A 194 -25.93 7.21 10.19
C SER A 194 -26.07 7.12 8.67
N GLY A 195 -26.27 5.92 8.10
CA GLY A 195 -26.59 5.71 6.68
C GLY A 195 -28.09 5.70 6.39
N SER A 196 -28.94 5.62 7.42
CA SER A 196 -30.39 5.42 7.29
C SER A 196 -31.23 6.70 7.48
N TRP A 197 -30.60 7.87 7.64
CA TRP A 197 -31.29 9.12 7.99
C TRP A 197 -30.99 10.28 7.02
N GLY A 198 -31.80 10.39 5.95
CA GLY A 198 -32.12 11.66 5.28
C GLY A 198 -33.22 12.40 6.07
N PRO A 199 -33.38 13.74 5.94
CA PRO A 199 -34.09 14.53 6.95
C PRO A 199 -35.61 14.37 6.84
N SER A 200 -36.25 13.86 7.90
CA SER A 200 -37.58 14.27 8.38
C SER A 200 -38.10 13.26 9.42
N VAL A 201 -38.13 13.65 10.69
CA VAL A 201 -39.35 14.24 11.26
C VAL A 201 -39.00 15.01 12.54
N ALA A 202 -39.30 16.30 12.51
CA ALA A 202 -39.59 17.06 13.70
C ALA A 202 -40.81 16.48 14.43
N SER A 203 -40.85 16.70 15.74
CA SER A 203 -42.04 16.67 16.60
C SER A 203 -42.48 15.30 17.12
N CYS A 204 -42.04 14.97 18.34
CA CYS A 204 -42.89 15.04 19.53
C CYS A 204 -42.03 15.20 20.78
#